data_AF-A0A1V5WX91-F1
#
_entry.id   AF-A0A1V5WX91-F1
#
_cell.length_a   1.000
_cell.length_b   1.000
_cell.length_c   1.000
_cell.angle_alpha   90.00
_cell.angle_beta   90.00
_cell.angle_gamma   90.00
#
_symmetry.space_group_name_H-M   'P 1'
#
loop_
_entity.id
_entity.type
_entity.pdbx_description
1 polymer ?
#
loop_
_entity_poly.entity_id
_entity_poly.type
_entity_poly.pdbx_seq_one_letter_code
_entity_poly.pdbx_strand_id
1 'polypeptide(L)'
;MGGSAGSSGAGGEPFPTAGWELSASSVGLARLGLSCDSLPEYTGPKKPSAGSTISEQKITLEELDLSEGNITLDRVCVRPVDIGNRSSLIFGYNPDLGEGQKGPVTIKDSDIDGSSVSNPLIFATCAFRGAANLYRNHIWGMGSGICFFGSSSMTSAEVEQNYVHDLRAGMFGNPPQPSHNESATIRSFGGTSLLWKNNRLESFSGSDSGALFIQAYAGEIRNVVIEGNFMDTYGYDLPLETHGQNGYSNMKAIDNRFGLSGYGVGYVTGGPGWDVWADNYIYEKNAADGKGKEASCPGGTCGSVP
;
A
#
# COMPACT_ATOMS: atom_id res chain seq x y z
N MET A 1 -32.01 40.93 -26.00
CA MET A 1 -30.69 40.54 -26.53
C MET A 1 -29.88 40.02 -25.36
N GLY A 2 -29.87 38.70 -25.18
CA GLY A 2 -29.15 38.05 -24.10
C GLY A 2 -27.74 37.67 -24.55
N GLY A 3 -26.73 38.16 -23.85
CA GLY A 3 -25.37 37.64 -23.93
C GLY A 3 -25.13 36.74 -22.73
N SER A 4 -25.19 35.43 -22.94
CA SER A 4 -24.70 34.44 -21.97
C SER A 4 -23.19 34.36 -22.12
N ALA A 5 -22.47 34.75 -21.08
CA ALA A 5 -21.02 34.55 -20.99
C ALA A 5 -20.76 33.05 -20.74
N GLY A 6 -20.14 32.41 -21.72
CA GLY A 6 -19.65 31.04 -21.59
C GLY A 6 -18.53 30.98 -20.55
N SER A 7 -18.79 30.25 -19.47
CA SER A 7 -17.77 29.74 -18.57
C SER A 7 -16.87 28.77 -19.35
N SER A 8 -15.62 29.18 -19.59
CA SER A 8 -14.56 28.30 -20.05
C SER A 8 -14.17 27.37 -18.90
N GLY A 9 -14.77 26.18 -18.86
CA GLY A 9 -14.31 25.10 -18.00
C GLY A 9 -12.85 24.80 -18.31
N ALA A 10 -11.99 24.92 -17.32
CA ALA A 10 -10.61 24.48 -17.39
C ALA A 10 -10.59 23.00 -17.79
N GLY A 11 -9.98 22.69 -18.93
CA GLY A 11 -9.71 21.32 -19.34
C GLY A 11 -8.75 20.71 -18.34
N GLY A 12 -9.27 19.84 -17.47
CA GLY A 12 -8.43 19.01 -16.61
C GLY A 12 -7.68 18.03 -17.49
N GLU A 13 -6.35 18.09 -17.45
CA GLU A 13 -5.48 17.02 -17.95
C GLU A 13 -6.01 15.66 -17.44
N PRO A 14 -6.01 14.61 -18.26
CA PRO A 14 -6.39 13.28 -17.80
C PRO A 14 -5.51 12.88 -16.62
N PHE A 15 -6.14 12.40 -15.54
CA PHE A 15 -5.41 11.99 -14.34
C PHE A 15 -4.44 10.85 -14.68
N PRO A 16 -3.24 10.83 -14.06
CA PRO A 16 -2.28 9.77 -14.31
C PRO A 16 -2.90 8.41 -13.99
N THR A 17 -2.80 7.48 -14.94
CA THR A 17 -3.33 6.13 -14.74
C THR A 17 -2.28 5.16 -14.25
N ALA A 18 -0.99 5.40 -14.55
CA ALA A 18 0.09 4.47 -14.26
C ALA A 18 0.83 4.80 -12.95
N GLY A 19 1.43 3.77 -12.33
CA GLY A 19 2.13 3.91 -11.05
C GLY A 19 3.31 4.88 -11.10
N TRP A 20 4.09 4.88 -12.18
CA TRP A 20 5.26 5.76 -12.35
C TRP A 20 4.93 7.24 -12.59
N GLU A 21 3.65 7.57 -12.76
CA GLU A 21 3.19 8.94 -12.96
C GLU A 21 2.51 9.50 -11.69
N LEU A 22 2.26 8.66 -10.68
CA LEU A 22 1.64 9.11 -9.44
C LEU A 22 2.56 10.06 -8.68
N SER A 23 1.93 11.02 -8.01
CA SER A 23 2.55 12.01 -7.14
C SER A 23 1.61 12.37 -6.00
N ALA A 24 2.10 13.08 -4.99
CA ALA A 24 1.25 13.59 -3.91
C ALA A 24 0.06 14.42 -4.42
N SER A 25 0.18 15.09 -5.57
CA SER A 25 -0.92 15.88 -6.16
C SER A 25 -1.95 15.06 -6.96
N SER A 26 -1.63 13.82 -7.35
CA SER A 26 -2.52 13.00 -8.19
C SER A 26 -3.33 11.97 -7.40
N VAL A 27 -3.00 11.77 -6.12
CA VAL A 27 -3.69 10.85 -5.20
C VAL A 27 -4.12 11.59 -3.92
N GLY A 28 -4.72 10.88 -2.97
CA GLY A 28 -5.06 11.38 -1.65
C GLY A 28 -6.09 12.50 -1.69
N LEU A 29 -6.01 13.41 -0.72
CA LEU A 29 -6.88 14.58 -0.64
C LEU A 29 -6.53 15.65 -1.68
N ALA A 30 -5.23 15.80 -2.00
CA ALA A 30 -4.74 16.87 -2.84
C ALA A 30 -5.33 16.82 -4.27
N ARG A 31 -5.55 15.61 -4.83
CA ARG A 31 -6.21 15.45 -6.14
C ARG A 31 -7.62 16.04 -6.21
N LEU A 32 -8.25 16.24 -5.04
CA LEU A 32 -9.61 16.77 -4.90
C LEU A 32 -9.62 18.24 -4.46
N GLY A 33 -8.44 18.87 -4.35
CA GLY A 33 -8.32 20.22 -3.78
C GLY A 33 -8.59 20.29 -2.28
N LEU A 34 -8.49 19.16 -1.57
CA LEU A 34 -8.64 19.06 -0.12
C LEU A 34 -7.25 18.98 0.55
N SER A 35 -7.20 19.28 1.85
CA SER A 35 -6.03 19.06 2.69
C SER A 35 -6.43 18.65 4.10
N CYS A 36 -5.54 17.97 4.82
CA CYS A 36 -5.78 17.58 6.22
C CYS A 36 -6.26 18.74 7.10
N ASP A 37 -5.64 19.92 6.97
CA ASP A 37 -5.95 21.08 7.81
C ASP A 37 -7.31 21.72 7.49
N SER A 38 -7.87 21.42 6.31
CA SER A 38 -9.19 21.89 5.90
C SER A 38 -10.35 21.02 6.42
N LEU A 39 -10.05 19.80 6.89
CA LEU A 39 -11.08 18.85 7.32
C LEU A 39 -11.43 19.05 8.81
N PRO A 40 -12.72 18.96 9.19
CA PRO A 40 -13.13 18.92 10.58
C PRO A 40 -12.61 17.66 11.31
N GLU A 41 -12.45 17.77 12.63
CA GLU A 41 -12.02 16.64 13.48
C GLU A 41 -13.11 15.56 13.58
N TYR A 42 -12.71 14.30 13.42
CA TYR A 42 -13.53 13.14 13.69
C TYR A 42 -13.69 12.91 15.20
N THR A 43 -14.94 12.93 15.68
CA THR A 43 -15.27 12.71 17.10
C THR A 43 -15.96 11.36 17.35
N GLY A 44 -16.00 10.48 16.36
CA GLY A 44 -16.65 9.18 16.48
C GLY A 44 -15.79 8.16 17.24
N PRO A 45 -16.29 6.91 17.39
CA PRO A 45 -15.58 5.87 18.12
C PRO A 45 -14.29 5.43 17.39
N LYS A 46 -13.29 5.00 18.17
CA LYS A 46 -12.07 4.32 17.67
C LYS A 46 -12.38 3.03 16.91
N LYS A 47 -13.51 2.37 17.23
CA LYS A 47 -14.01 1.18 16.55
C LYS A 47 -15.41 1.47 15.98
N PRO A 48 -15.54 1.95 14.73
CA PRO A 48 -16.84 2.17 14.10
C PRO A 48 -17.63 0.86 13.99
N SER A 49 -18.95 0.95 14.05
CA SER A 49 -19.83 -0.20 13.82
C SER A 49 -19.77 -0.63 12.35
N ALA A 50 -20.07 -1.90 12.08
CA ALA A 50 -20.22 -2.37 10.70
C ALA A 50 -21.23 -1.51 9.92
N GLY A 51 -20.96 -1.25 8.65
CA GLY A 51 -21.77 -0.39 7.78
C GLY A 51 -21.44 1.11 7.87
N SER A 52 -20.51 1.51 8.76
CA SER A 52 -20.15 2.92 8.91
C SER A 52 -19.43 3.47 7.68
N THR A 53 -19.68 4.74 7.39
CA THR A 53 -18.85 5.54 6.47
C THR A 53 -18.31 6.75 7.22
N ILE A 54 -17.00 6.96 7.15
CA ILE A 54 -16.34 8.16 7.64
C ILE A 54 -15.81 8.90 6.43
N SER A 55 -16.18 10.16 6.25
CA SER A 55 -15.80 10.92 5.07
C SER A 55 -15.57 12.39 5.37
N GLU A 56 -14.56 12.98 4.72
CA GLU A 56 -14.21 14.40 4.84
C GLU A 56 -13.95 14.80 6.30
N GLN A 57 -13.24 13.95 7.03
CA GLN A 57 -12.82 14.19 8.41
C GLN A 57 -11.32 13.98 8.56
N LYS A 58 -10.73 14.73 9.49
CA LYS A 58 -9.40 14.48 10.02
C LYS A 58 -9.52 13.59 11.26
N ILE A 59 -8.78 12.49 11.29
CA ILE A 59 -8.77 11.48 12.34
C ILE A 59 -7.41 11.59 13.04
N THR A 60 -7.41 12.06 14.28
CA THR A 60 -6.20 12.23 15.12
C THR A 60 -6.10 11.16 16.22
N LEU A 61 -6.94 10.13 16.15
CA LEU A 61 -6.95 9.01 17.09
C LEU A 61 -5.64 8.22 16.97
N GLU A 62 -5.12 7.71 18.08
CA GLU A 62 -3.93 6.83 18.11
C GLU A 62 -4.12 5.56 17.27
N GLU A 63 -5.37 5.12 17.12
CA GLU A 63 -5.75 4.00 16.28
C GLU A 63 -7.20 4.13 15.79
N LEU A 64 -7.47 3.51 14.64
CA LEU A 64 -8.79 3.29 14.09
C LEU A 64 -8.97 1.81 13.74
N ASP A 65 -9.87 1.15 14.46
CA ASP A 65 -10.16 -0.28 14.32
C ASP A 65 -11.39 -0.50 13.43
N LEU A 66 -11.14 -1.03 12.23
CA LEU A 66 -12.12 -1.37 11.20
C LEU A 66 -12.49 -2.85 11.20
N SER A 67 -12.10 -3.63 12.21
CA SER A 67 -12.32 -5.08 12.27
C SER A 67 -13.79 -5.50 12.29
N GLU A 68 -14.74 -4.61 12.57
CA GLU A 68 -16.17 -4.92 12.40
C GLU A 68 -16.56 -5.11 10.92
N GLY A 69 -15.73 -4.67 9.97
CA GLY A 69 -15.94 -4.83 8.53
C GLY A 69 -17.14 -4.06 7.99
N ASN A 70 -17.32 -4.09 6.66
CA ASN A 70 -18.29 -3.25 5.95
C ASN A 70 -18.12 -1.75 6.27
N ILE A 71 -16.89 -1.28 6.40
CA ILE A 71 -16.59 0.12 6.73
C ILE A 71 -15.91 0.79 5.55
N THR A 72 -16.32 2.03 5.27
CA THR A 72 -15.70 2.88 4.24
C THR A 72 -15.07 4.11 4.86
N LEU A 73 -13.80 4.36 4.53
CA LEU A 73 -13.12 5.64 4.72
C LEU A 73 -12.98 6.32 3.36
N ASP A 74 -13.48 7.54 3.23
CA ASP A 74 -13.55 8.24 1.93
C ASP A 74 -13.17 9.71 2.09
N ARG A 75 -12.08 10.17 1.47
CA ARG A 75 -11.60 11.56 1.64
C ARG A 75 -11.33 11.91 3.10
N VAL A 76 -10.69 11.00 3.84
CA VAL A 76 -10.26 11.27 5.22
C VAL A 76 -8.79 11.66 5.27
N CYS A 77 -8.39 12.35 6.33
CA CYS A 77 -6.99 12.48 6.71
C CYS A 77 -6.75 11.76 8.03
N VAL A 78 -5.93 10.72 8.05
CA VAL A 78 -5.49 10.07 9.29
C VAL A 78 -4.14 10.65 9.67
N ARG A 79 -4.09 11.50 10.70
CA ARG A 79 -2.89 12.21 11.14
C ARG A 79 -2.79 12.24 12.66
N PRO A 80 -2.44 11.11 13.29
CA PRO A 80 -2.27 11.04 14.74
C PRO A 80 -1.07 11.85 15.21
N VAL A 81 -1.09 12.25 16.48
CA VAL A 81 0.04 12.91 17.16
C VAL A 81 0.86 11.92 18.00
N ASP A 82 0.26 10.79 18.38
CA ASP A 82 0.88 9.66 19.08
C ASP A 82 0.19 8.37 18.63
N ILE A 83 0.89 7.26 18.79
CA ILE A 83 0.42 5.90 18.47
C ILE A 83 0.47 4.98 19.69
N GLY A 84 0.90 5.48 20.85
CA GLY A 84 1.11 4.67 22.04
C GLY A 84 2.02 3.46 21.75
N ASN A 85 1.55 2.25 22.06
CA ASN A 85 2.28 1.00 21.80
C ASN A 85 1.68 0.20 20.62
N ARG A 86 1.05 0.87 19.65
CA ARG A 86 0.32 0.21 18.56
C ARG A 86 1.21 -0.13 17.37
N SER A 87 0.93 -1.28 16.76
CA SER A 87 1.64 -1.76 15.57
C SER A 87 1.04 -1.25 14.25
N SER A 88 -0.08 -0.53 14.27
CA SER A 88 -0.68 0.10 13.09
C SER A 88 -1.53 1.31 13.45
N LEU A 89 -1.77 2.23 12.50
CA LEU A 89 -2.75 3.32 12.70
C LEU A 89 -4.17 2.85 12.39
N ILE A 90 -4.34 2.11 11.30
CA ILE A 90 -5.62 1.60 10.85
C ILE A 90 -5.57 0.07 10.87
N PHE A 91 -6.52 -0.55 11.56
CA PHE A 91 -6.61 -2.00 11.70
C PHE A 91 -7.81 -2.55 10.92
N GLY A 92 -7.58 -3.39 9.91
CA GLY A 92 -8.58 -4.33 9.35
C GLY A 92 -8.40 -5.75 9.90
N TYR A 93 -7.50 -5.93 10.86
CA TYR A 93 -7.17 -7.19 11.51
C TYR A 93 -6.99 -6.89 12.99
N ASN A 94 -7.65 -7.66 13.86
CA ASN A 94 -7.48 -7.54 15.30
C ASN A 94 -6.23 -8.34 15.73
N PRO A 95 -5.13 -7.66 16.09
CA PRO A 95 -3.89 -8.33 16.46
C PRO A 95 -3.97 -9.04 17.82
N ASP A 96 -4.87 -8.60 18.72
CA ASP A 96 -5.02 -9.16 20.06
C ASP A 96 -5.78 -10.49 20.04
N LEU A 97 -6.71 -10.64 19.09
CA LEU A 97 -7.53 -11.85 18.93
C LEU A 97 -7.05 -12.77 17.80
N GLY A 98 -6.18 -12.28 16.91
CA GLY A 98 -5.78 -13.01 15.71
C GLY A 98 -6.89 -13.10 14.65
N GLU A 99 -7.90 -12.24 14.74
CA GLU A 99 -9.10 -12.30 13.92
C GLU A 99 -9.05 -11.26 12.79
N GLY A 100 -9.30 -11.69 11.55
CA GLY A 100 -9.52 -10.77 10.43
C GLY A 100 -10.82 -9.98 10.58
N GLN A 101 -10.95 -8.88 9.84
CA GLN A 101 -12.21 -8.13 9.77
C GLN A 101 -13.40 -9.01 9.43
N LYS A 102 -14.59 -8.65 9.93
CA LYS A 102 -15.84 -9.43 9.72
C LYS A 102 -16.53 -9.17 8.37
N GLY A 103 -15.97 -8.30 7.53
CA GLY A 103 -16.51 -7.91 6.23
C GLY A 103 -15.57 -6.95 5.51
N PRO A 104 -15.84 -6.61 4.23
CA PRO A 104 -14.98 -5.78 3.40
C PRO A 104 -14.74 -4.39 3.99
N VAL A 105 -13.52 -3.90 3.88
CA VAL A 105 -13.13 -2.53 4.20
C VAL A 105 -12.70 -1.82 2.93
N THR A 106 -13.10 -0.56 2.77
CA THR A 106 -12.64 0.30 1.67
C THR A 106 -12.04 1.58 2.21
N ILE A 107 -10.84 1.94 1.75
CA ILE A 107 -10.20 3.23 2.04
C ILE A 107 -9.87 3.87 0.70
N LYS A 108 -10.38 5.08 0.46
CA LYS A 108 -10.16 5.75 -0.83
C LYS A 108 -9.97 7.24 -0.70
N ASP A 109 -9.22 7.79 -1.64
CA ASP A 109 -9.02 9.23 -1.82
C ASP A 109 -8.57 9.93 -0.53
N SER A 110 -7.77 9.23 0.28
CA SER A 110 -7.46 9.62 1.66
C SER A 110 -5.96 9.78 1.87
N ASP A 111 -5.61 10.61 2.85
CA ASP A 111 -4.24 10.81 3.31
C ASP A 111 -4.03 10.04 4.62
N ILE A 112 -2.89 9.36 4.75
CA ILE A 112 -2.42 8.75 6.00
C ILE A 112 -1.02 9.28 6.28
N ASP A 113 -0.93 10.16 7.28
CA ASP A 113 0.23 10.98 7.59
C ASP A 113 0.79 10.66 8.98
N GLY A 114 1.91 9.94 9.02
CA GLY A 114 2.65 9.65 10.24
C GLY A 114 3.69 10.70 10.64
N SER A 115 3.85 11.79 9.87
CA SER A 115 4.93 12.77 10.06
C SER A 115 4.85 13.52 11.40
N SER A 116 3.64 13.64 11.96
CA SER A 116 3.41 14.31 13.25
C SER A 116 3.66 13.39 14.46
N VAL A 117 3.89 12.09 14.25
CA VAL A 117 4.11 11.14 15.34
C VAL A 117 5.57 11.20 15.80
N SER A 118 5.80 11.70 17.01
CA SER A 118 7.13 11.71 17.65
C SER A 118 7.52 10.38 18.30
N ASN A 119 6.54 9.51 18.55
CA ASN A 119 6.76 8.21 19.18
C ASN A 119 7.69 7.34 18.31
N PRO A 120 8.81 6.84 18.86
CA PRO A 120 9.75 6.05 18.08
C PRO A 120 9.18 4.72 17.61
N LEU A 121 8.12 4.17 18.22
CA LEU A 121 7.54 2.91 17.72
C LEU A 121 6.98 3.03 16.30
N ILE A 122 6.77 4.25 15.79
CA ILE A 122 6.24 4.51 14.44
C ILE A 122 7.06 3.83 13.35
N PHE A 123 8.37 3.62 13.56
CA PHE A 123 9.24 2.93 12.59
C PHE A 123 8.87 1.45 12.39
N ALA A 124 8.17 0.86 13.35
CA ALA A 124 7.71 -0.54 13.33
C ALA A 124 6.18 -0.63 13.14
N THR A 125 5.54 0.45 12.71
CA THR A 125 4.09 0.60 12.61
C THR A 125 3.67 0.67 11.15
N CYS A 126 2.62 -0.10 10.79
CA CYS A 126 1.98 0.00 9.48
C CYS A 126 0.99 1.17 9.43
N ALA A 127 0.90 1.87 8.30
CA ALA A 127 -0.19 2.82 8.05
C ALA A 127 -1.55 2.11 8.12
N PHE A 128 -1.66 0.98 7.42
CA PHE A 128 -2.81 0.09 7.43
C PHE A 128 -2.35 -1.35 7.64
N ARG A 129 -3.04 -2.10 8.49
CA ARG A 129 -2.84 -3.54 8.67
C ARG A 129 -4.14 -4.32 8.61
N GLY A 130 -4.29 -5.15 7.59
CA GLY A 130 -5.50 -5.94 7.35
C GLY A 130 -5.67 -6.24 5.86
N ALA A 131 -6.87 -6.61 5.43
CA ALA A 131 -7.19 -6.80 4.03
C ALA A 131 -8.24 -5.75 3.61
N ALA A 132 -8.04 -4.98 2.55
CA ALA A 132 -9.01 -3.96 2.16
C ALA A 132 -8.95 -3.69 0.66
N ASN A 133 -9.97 -3.00 0.16
CA ASN A 133 -9.87 -2.30 -1.10
C ASN A 133 -9.30 -0.90 -0.84
N LEU A 134 -8.20 -0.55 -1.49
CA LEU A 134 -7.43 0.66 -1.23
C LEU A 134 -7.24 1.43 -2.53
N TYR A 135 -7.85 2.62 -2.65
CA TYR A 135 -7.87 3.37 -3.90
C TYR A 135 -7.33 4.79 -3.75
N ARG A 136 -6.31 5.15 -4.52
CA ARG A 136 -5.85 6.55 -4.65
C ARG A 136 -5.51 7.19 -3.31
N ASN A 137 -4.88 6.44 -2.39
CA ASN A 137 -4.47 6.98 -1.10
C ASN A 137 -3.04 7.53 -1.17
N HIS A 138 -2.76 8.55 -0.37
CA HIS A 138 -1.42 9.09 -0.15
C HIS A 138 -0.95 8.72 1.27
N ILE A 139 0.16 7.99 1.39
CA ILE A 139 0.59 7.40 2.65
C ILE A 139 2.07 7.74 2.87
N TRP A 140 2.41 8.33 4.01
CA TRP A 140 3.80 8.71 4.31
C TRP A 140 4.10 8.89 5.79
N GLY A 141 5.40 9.01 6.13
CA GLY A 141 5.84 9.29 7.49
C GLY A 141 5.62 8.12 8.47
N MET A 142 5.44 6.92 7.94
CA MET A 142 5.18 5.68 8.68
C MET A 142 6.41 4.77 8.69
N GLY A 143 6.41 3.72 9.50
CA GLY A 143 7.38 2.63 9.40
C GLY A 143 7.19 1.84 8.12
N SER A 144 6.05 1.18 8.00
CA SER A 144 5.60 0.53 6.76
C SER A 144 4.29 1.15 6.29
N GLY A 145 4.02 1.10 4.99
CA GLY A 145 2.76 1.59 4.44
C GLY A 145 1.62 0.57 4.61
N ILE A 146 1.38 -0.21 3.56
CA ILE A 146 0.25 -1.13 3.47
C ILE A 146 0.68 -2.54 3.88
N CYS A 147 0.27 -2.97 5.07
CA CYS A 147 0.53 -4.31 5.57
C CYS A 147 -0.69 -5.21 5.35
N PHE A 148 -0.68 -5.99 4.28
CA PHE A 148 -1.78 -6.86 3.91
C PHE A 148 -1.75 -8.18 4.71
N PHE A 149 -2.67 -8.33 5.66
CA PHE A 149 -2.78 -9.46 6.60
C PHE A 149 -4.23 -9.93 6.74
N GLY A 150 -4.42 -11.17 7.21
CA GLY A 150 -5.70 -11.62 7.77
C GLY A 150 -6.87 -11.60 6.78
N SER A 151 -6.64 -12.06 5.55
CA SER A 151 -7.60 -11.91 4.45
C SER A 151 -8.79 -12.89 4.47
N SER A 152 -9.02 -13.64 5.54
CA SER A 152 -9.99 -14.75 5.56
C SER A 152 -11.42 -14.31 5.23
N SER A 153 -11.73 -13.03 5.38
CA SER A 153 -13.04 -12.42 5.08
C SER A 153 -13.14 -11.76 3.71
N MET A 154 -12.06 -11.73 2.92
CA MET A 154 -12.04 -11.11 1.59
C MET A 154 -11.88 -12.19 0.52
N THR A 155 -12.92 -12.37 -0.31
CA THR A 155 -12.83 -13.24 -1.48
C THR A 155 -11.98 -12.60 -2.58
N SER A 156 -12.11 -11.29 -2.76
CA SER A 156 -11.31 -10.50 -3.70
C SER A 156 -10.92 -9.16 -3.09
N ALA A 157 -9.76 -8.64 -3.47
CA ALA A 157 -9.25 -7.36 -3.00
C ALA A 157 -8.53 -6.62 -4.12
N GLU A 158 -8.57 -5.28 -4.08
CA GLU A 158 -7.87 -4.43 -5.02
C GLU A 158 -7.17 -3.27 -4.31
N VAL A 159 -5.88 -3.13 -4.60
CA VAL A 159 -5.02 -2.04 -4.11
C VAL A 159 -4.56 -1.28 -5.34
N GLU A 160 -5.20 -0.14 -5.61
CA GLU A 160 -5.02 0.60 -6.85
C GLU A 160 -4.65 2.07 -6.61
N GLN A 161 -3.67 2.54 -7.38
CA GLN A 161 -3.27 3.94 -7.44
C GLN A 161 -2.84 4.57 -6.10
N ASN A 162 -2.32 3.79 -5.17
CA ASN A 162 -1.81 4.33 -3.91
C ASN A 162 -0.37 4.84 -4.08
N TYR A 163 -0.05 5.96 -3.45
CA TYR A 163 1.33 6.45 -3.35
C TYR A 163 1.82 6.33 -1.91
N VAL A 164 2.80 5.45 -1.69
CA VAL A 164 3.45 5.25 -0.40
C VAL A 164 4.90 5.71 -0.51
N HIS A 165 5.33 6.63 0.35
CA HIS A 165 6.69 7.20 0.31
C HIS A 165 7.12 7.78 1.67
N ASP A 166 8.34 8.32 1.75
CA ASP A 166 8.90 8.96 2.95
C ASP A 166 8.72 8.13 4.25
N LEU A 167 9.08 6.84 4.17
CA LEU A 167 9.04 5.92 5.30
C LEU A 167 10.19 6.15 6.28
N ARG A 168 10.01 5.71 7.53
CA ARG A 168 10.90 5.99 8.67
C ARG A 168 11.44 4.70 9.26
N ALA A 169 12.76 4.57 9.31
CA ALA A 169 13.43 3.45 9.98
C ALA A 169 13.84 3.80 11.40
N GLY A 170 14.13 2.77 12.19
CA GLY A 170 14.78 2.90 13.48
C GLY A 170 15.17 1.56 14.07
N MET A 171 15.42 1.54 15.37
CA MET A 171 15.83 0.34 16.09
C MET A 171 14.78 -0.01 17.16
N PHE A 172 14.47 -1.29 17.34
CA PHE A 172 13.54 -1.77 18.36
C PHE A 172 14.10 -2.99 19.12
N GLY A 173 13.53 -3.29 20.29
CA GLY A 173 13.92 -4.45 21.10
C GLY A 173 15.21 -4.28 21.94
N ASN A 174 15.58 -5.34 22.66
CA ASN A 174 16.82 -5.45 23.44
C ASN A 174 17.39 -6.89 23.31
N PRO A 175 18.49 -7.10 22.57
CA PRO A 175 19.35 -6.10 21.95
C PRO A 175 18.67 -5.37 20.77
N PRO A 176 19.07 -4.12 20.46
CA PRO A 176 18.49 -3.35 19.36
C PRO A 176 18.57 -4.10 18.03
N GLN A 177 17.45 -4.22 17.34
CA GLN A 177 17.32 -4.76 15.98
C GLN A 177 16.78 -3.66 15.06
N PRO A 178 17.28 -3.54 13.82
CA PRO A 178 16.74 -2.60 12.85
C PRO A 178 15.28 -2.94 12.53
N SER A 179 14.46 -1.91 12.32
CA SER A 179 13.12 -2.04 11.76
C SER A 179 13.18 -2.73 10.39
N HIS A 180 12.08 -3.32 9.97
CA HIS A 180 11.97 -4.03 8.70
C HIS A 180 10.84 -3.37 7.93
N ASN A 181 11.19 -2.44 7.05
CA ASN A 181 10.26 -1.48 6.49
C ASN A 181 9.94 -1.79 5.03
N GLU A 182 8.69 -1.58 4.66
CA GLU A 182 8.21 -1.76 3.31
C GLU A 182 7.11 -0.74 2.97
N SER A 183 7.09 -0.25 1.73
CA SER A 183 5.93 0.53 1.24
C SER A 183 4.66 -0.30 1.30
N ALA A 184 4.77 -1.58 0.97
CA ALA A 184 3.70 -2.53 1.13
C ALA A 184 4.23 -3.95 1.37
N THR A 185 3.40 -4.78 2.00
CA THR A 185 3.67 -6.20 2.14
C THR A 185 2.40 -7.03 2.04
N ILE A 186 2.50 -8.24 1.48
CA ILE A 186 1.45 -9.25 1.52
C ILE A 186 1.95 -10.39 2.38
N ARG A 187 1.28 -10.63 3.50
CA ARG A 187 1.68 -11.65 4.49
C ARG A 187 0.75 -12.85 4.55
N SER A 188 -0.45 -12.71 3.98
CA SER A 188 -1.43 -13.78 3.77
C SER A 188 -2.53 -13.29 2.81
N PHE A 189 -2.91 -14.10 1.81
CA PHE A 189 -4.12 -13.88 1.03
C PHE A 189 -4.69 -15.20 0.49
N GLY A 190 -5.77 -15.69 1.09
CA GLY A 190 -6.42 -16.95 0.70
C GLY A 190 -7.57 -16.80 -0.31
N GLY A 191 -7.84 -15.59 -0.79
CA GLY A 191 -8.96 -15.29 -1.67
C GLY A 191 -8.75 -15.76 -3.12
N THR A 192 -9.74 -15.50 -3.97
CA THR A 192 -9.74 -15.88 -5.39
C THR A 192 -9.03 -14.86 -6.28
N SER A 193 -8.88 -13.61 -5.85
CA SER A 193 -8.20 -12.56 -6.63
C SER A 193 -7.69 -11.42 -5.76
N LEU A 194 -6.39 -11.15 -5.79
CA LEU A 194 -5.79 -9.94 -5.22
C LEU A 194 -5.06 -9.17 -6.31
N LEU A 195 -5.51 -7.95 -6.60
CA LEU A 195 -4.92 -7.09 -7.61
C LEU A 195 -4.18 -5.92 -6.95
N TRP A 196 -2.91 -5.76 -7.29
CA TRP A 196 -2.08 -4.60 -6.95
C TRP A 196 -1.78 -3.84 -8.22
N LYS A 197 -2.46 -2.72 -8.44
CA LYS A 197 -2.48 -2.06 -9.73
C LYS A 197 -2.07 -0.60 -9.67
N ASN A 198 -1.18 -0.19 -10.55
CA ASN A 198 -0.85 1.22 -10.77
C ASN A 198 -0.45 1.98 -9.50
N ASN A 199 0.14 1.32 -8.51
CA ASN A 199 0.62 1.96 -7.29
C ASN A 199 2.02 2.53 -7.50
N ARG A 200 2.39 3.51 -6.69
CA ARG A 200 3.76 4.02 -6.53
C ARG A 200 4.24 3.69 -5.13
N LEU A 201 5.24 2.83 -5.04
CA LEU A 201 5.72 2.24 -3.79
C LEU A 201 7.19 2.57 -3.61
N GLU A 202 7.47 3.52 -2.71
CA GLU A 202 8.81 4.01 -2.43
C GLU A 202 9.19 3.74 -0.96
N SER A 203 10.35 3.09 -0.74
CA SER A 203 10.85 2.78 0.61
C SER A 203 12.34 3.05 0.70
N PHE A 204 12.69 4.25 1.19
CA PHE A 204 14.07 4.75 1.32
C PHE A 204 14.40 5.11 2.77
N SER A 205 13.89 4.33 3.71
CA SER A 205 14.00 4.61 5.15
C SER A 205 15.38 4.29 5.73
N GLY A 206 16.15 3.42 5.06
CA GLY A 206 17.47 2.94 5.51
C GLY A 206 17.41 1.60 6.27
N SER A 207 16.23 1.00 6.40
CA SER A 207 16.04 -0.38 6.89
C SER A 207 14.95 -1.09 6.09
N ASP A 208 15.05 -0.94 4.78
CA ASP A 208 14.04 -1.38 3.82
C ASP A 208 14.32 -2.78 3.31
N SER A 209 13.28 -3.59 3.21
CA SER A 209 13.39 -4.96 2.70
C SER A 209 12.73 -5.13 1.34
N GLY A 210 11.66 -4.37 1.12
CA GLY A 210 10.81 -4.46 -0.06
C GLY A 210 10.16 -3.13 -0.40
N ALA A 211 9.99 -2.79 -1.67
CA ALA A 211 8.94 -1.83 -2.03
C ALA A 211 7.57 -2.53 -1.89
N LEU A 212 7.41 -3.71 -2.50
CA LEU A 212 6.31 -4.63 -2.23
C LEU A 212 6.87 -5.99 -1.80
N PHE A 213 6.90 -6.27 -0.50
CA PHE A 213 7.41 -7.55 0.00
C PHE A 213 6.31 -8.60 0.15
N ILE A 214 6.41 -9.69 -0.61
CA ILE A 214 5.49 -10.81 -0.53
C ILE A 214 6.17 -11.93 0.25
N GLN A 215 5.67 -12.20 1.45
CA GLN A 215 6.20 -13.27 2.29
C GLN A 215 5.04 -14.00 2.93
N ALA A 216 4.88 -15.30 2.71
CA ALA A 216 3.79 -16.13 3.26
C ALA A 216 3.89 -16.34 4.79
N TYR A 217 4.14 -15.30 5.57
CA TYR A 217 4.42 -15.34 6.99
C TYR A 217 3.18 -15.70 7.83
N ALA A 218 2.03 -15.10 7.54
CA ALA A 218 0.80 -15.22 8.32
C ALA A 218 -0.20 -16.22 7.75
N GLY A 219 0.12 -16.83 6.61
CA GLY A 219 -0.70 -17.82 5.93
C GLY A 219 -0.35 -17.90 4.44
N GLU A 220 -1.07 -18.77 3.74
CA GLU A 220 -0.95 -18.93 2.29
C GLU A 220 -1.25 -17.63 1.54
N ILE A 221 -0.57 -17.42 0.40
CA ILE A 221 -0.80 -16.30 -0.52
C ILE A 221 -1.13 -16.85 -1.92
N ARG A 222 -2.30 -16.53 -2.48
CA ARG A 222 -2.75 -17.11 -3.75
C ARG A 222 -3.38 -16.08 -4.66
N ASN A 223 -3.27 -16.29 -5.97
CA ASN A 223 -4.03 -15.54 -6.99
C ASN A 223 -3.73 -14.03 -6.95
N VAL A 224 -2.45 -13.67 -6.92
CA VAL A 224 -2.00 -12.27 -6.84
C VAL A 224 -1.55 -11.80 -8.22
N VAL A 225 -2.08 -10.66 -8.65
CA VAL A 225 -1.65 -9.95 -9.86
C VAL A 225 -1.08 -8.60 -9.46
N ILE A 226 0.10 -8.28 -9.97
CA ILE A 226 0.84 -7.05 -9.68
C ILE A 226 1.10 -6.38 -11.02
N GLU A 227 0.36 -5.31 -11.29
CA GLU A 227 0.25 -4.72 -12.62
C GLU A 227 0.50 -3.21 -12.63
N GLY A 228 1.34 -2.72 -13.54
CA GLY A 228 1.45 -1.27 -13.79
C GLY A 228 2.06 -0.45 -12.65
N ASN A 229 2.67 -1.08 -11.64
CA ASN A 229 3.19 -0.38 -10.47
C ASN A 229 4.59 0.20 -10.73
N PHE A 230 4.91 1.29 -10.05
CA PHE A 230 6.29 1.73 -9.83
C PHE A 230 6.75 1.30 -8.45
N MET A 231 7.90 0.64 -8.37
CA MET A 231 8.50 0.14 -7.14
C MET A 231 9.96 0.56 -7.07
N ASP A 232 10.36 1.20 -5.99
CA ASP A 232 11.75 1.59 -5.77
C ASP A 232 12.07 1.62 -4.27
N THR A 233 13.18 1.01 -3.89
CA THR A 233 13.57 0.88 -2.48
C THR A 233 15.07 0.72 -2.34
N TYR A 234 15.62 0.96 -1.14
CA TYR A 234 16.98 0.52 -0.80
C TYR A 234 17.10 -1.00 -0.59
N GLY A 235 15.99 -1.72 -0.43
CA GLY A 235 15.92 -3.17 -0.38
C GLY A 235 15.82 -3.80 -1.78
N TYR A 236 14.97 -4.83 -1.92
CA TYR A 236 14.58 -5.35 -3.23
C TYR A 236 13.22 -4.79 -3.64
N ASP A 237 12.99 -4.49 -4.91
CA ASP A 237 11.71 -3.88 -5.30
C ASP A 237 10.50 -4.82 -5.08
N LEU A 238 10.60 -6.08 -5.50
CA LEU A 238 9.53 -7.08 -5.44
C LEU A 238 10.04 -8.48 -5.02
N PRO A 239 10.47 -8.66 -3.75
CA PRO A 239 10.85 -9.96 -3.22
C PRO A 239 9.66 -10.88 -2.95
N LEU A 240 9.86 -12.19 -3.18
CA LEU A 240 8.85 -13.24 -3.04
C LEU A 240 9.38 -14.42 -2.20
N GLU A 241 8.73 -14.71 -1.08
CA GLU A 241 9.18 -15.69 -0.10
C GLU A 241 8.08 -16.61 0.46
N THR A 242 8.42 -17.88 0.61
CA THR A 242 7.70 -18.78 1.53
C THR A 242 8.15 -18.54 2.96
N HIS A 243 7.34 -18.94 3.95
CA HIS A 243 7.75 -18.88 5.35
C HIS A 243 7.19 -20.07 6.16
N GLY A 244 8.09 -20.86 6.76
CA GLY A 244 7.70 -22.07 7.49
C GLY A 244 6.98 -23.07 6.57
N GLN A 245 5.74 -23.41 6.91
CA GLN A 245 4.89 -24.33 6.13
C GLN A 245 4.00 -23.63 5.11
N ASN A 246 3.94 -22.30 5.14
CA ASN A 246 3.06 -21.52 4.28
C ASN A 246 3.75 -21.25 2.93
N GLY A 247 3.03 -21.52 1.86
CA GLY A 247 3.44 -21.28 0.49
C GLY A 247 2.71 -20.13 -0.19
N TYR A 248 3.03 -19.98 -1.47
CA TYR A 248 2.32 -19.09 -2.39
C TYR A 248 2.10 -19.76 -3.75
N SER A 249 1.09 -19.29 -4.52
CA SER A 249 0.80 -19.81 -5.87
C SER A 249 -0.03 -18.85 -6.72
N ASN A 250 -0.01 -19.05 -8.06
CA ASN A 250 -0.70 -18.20 -9.04
C ASN A 250 -0.29 -16.72 -8.90
N MET A 251 1.03 -16.49 -8.98
CA MET A 251 1.67 -15.18 -8.81
C MET A 251 2.00 -14.57 -10.16
N LYS A 252 1.57 -13.33 -10.41
CA LYS A 252 1.77 -12.65 -11.69
C LYS A 252 2.32 -11.25 -11.49
N ALA A 253 3.38 -10.90 -12.21
CA ALA A 253 3.94 -9.55 -12.30
C ALA A 253 3.93 -9.10 -13.77
N ILE A 254 3.15 -8.06 -14.08
CA ILE A 254 2.88 -7.60 -15.44
C ILE A 254 3.08 -6.07 -15.53
N ASP A 255 3.77 -5.58 -16.55
CA ASP A 255 3.87 -4.14 -16.86
C ASP A 255 4.37 -3.25 -15.70
N ASN A 256 5.25 -3.75 -14.82
CA ASN A 256 5.77 -2.93 -13.71
C ASN A 256 7.04 -2.15 -14.11
N ARG A 257 7.35 -1.12 -13.32
CA ARG A 257 8.57 -0.31 -13.40
C ARG A 257 9.37 -0.42 -12.10
N PHE A 258 10.64 -0.76 -12.25
CA PHE A 258 11.57 -1.02 -11.14
C PHE A 258 12.63 0.07 -11.07
N GLY A 259 12.71 0.82 -9.97
CA GLY A 259 13.64 1.93 -9.82
C GLY A 259 15.09 1.49 -9.55
N LEU A 260 15.29 0.31 -8.94
CA LEU A 260 16.61 -0.28 -8.66
C LEU A 260 17.56 0.59 -7.81
N SER A 261 17.05 1.40 -6.88
CA SER A 261 17.92 2.12 -5.95
C SER A 261 18.66 1.21 -4.95
N GLY A 262 18.20 -0.03 -4.77
CA GLY A 262 18.69 -0.99 -3.79
C GLY A 262 19.37 -2.23 -4.39
N TYR A 263 19.04 -3.40 -3.84
CA TYR A 263 19.68 -4.67 -4.17
C TYR A 263 19.24 -5.26 -5.52
N GLY A 264 18.10 -4.83 -6.05
CA GLY A 264 17.63 -5.23 -7.37
C GLY A 264 16.11 -5.40 -7.47
N VAL A 265 15.65 -5.90 -8.62
CA VAL A 265 14.24 -6.17 -8.91
C VAL A 265 13.57 -7.03 -7.84
N GLY A 266 14.25 -8.07 -7.37
CA GLY A 266 13.66 -9.05 -6.47
C GLY A 266 14.49 -10.32 -6.38
N TYR A 267 14.07 -11.21 -5.49
CA TYR A 267 14.52 -12.60 -5.42
C TYR A 267 13.30 -13.49 -5.14
N VAL A 268 13.49 -14.79 -5.32
CA VAL A 268 12.51 -15.82 -4.97
C VAL A 268 13.18 -16.78 -4.00
N THR A 269 12.58 -16.98 -2.81
CA THR A 269 13.06 -17.95 -1.82
C THR A 269 11.96 -18.95 -1.46
N GLY A 270 12.21 -20.22 -1.80
CA GLY A 270 11.24 -21.31 -1.67
C GLY A 270 10.05 -21.15 -2.62
N GLY A 271 9.13 -22.11 -2.63
CA GLY A 271 7.90 -22.05 -3.43
C GLY A 271 8.10 -22.15 -4.95
N PRO A 272 7.01 -22.01 -5.73
CA PRO A 272 7.03 -22.17 -7.19
C PRO A 272 7.56 -20.97 -7.99
N GLY A 273 7.73 -19.79 -7.38
CA GLY A 273 8.09 -18.56 -8.07
C GLY A 273 6.92 -17.86 -8.79
N TRP A 274 7.25 -17.11 -9.85
CA TRP A 274 6.29 -16.36 -10.66
C TRP A 274 5.70 -17.22 -11.77
N ASP A 275 4.38 -17.34 -11.81
CA ASP A 275 3.68 -18.02 -12.91
C ASP A 275 3.69 -17.17 -14.19
N VAL A 276 3.63 -15.84 -14.04
CA VAL A 276 3.74 -14.87 -15.14
C VAL A 276 4.70 -13.77 -14.75
N TRP A 277 5.68 -13.52 -15.63
CA TRP A 277 6.55 -12.35 -15.59
C TRP A 277 6.62 -11.74 -16.99
N ALA A 278 5.94 -10.62 -17.21
CA ALA A 278 5.84 -10.03 -18.54
C ALA A 278 5.84 -8.50 -18.50
N ASP A 279 6.43 -7.89 -19.52
CA ASP A 279 6.46 -6.43 -19.71
C ASP A 279 6.99 -5.65 -18.50
N ASN A 280 7.86 -6.27 -17.69
CA ASN A 280 8.48 -5.64 -16.55
C ASN A 280 9.75 -4.92 -17.01
N TYR A 281 9.93 -3.65 -16.63
CA TYR A 281 11.06 -2.84 -17.08
C TYR A 281 11.73 -2.13 -15.91
N ILE A 282 13.04 -1.93 -16.01
CA ILE A 282 13.75 -0.95 -15.21
C ILE A 282 13.23 0.42 -15.61
N TYR A 283 12.86 1.22 -14.63
CA TYR A 283 12.29 2.54 -14.87
C TYR A 283 13.33 3.47 -15.49
N GLU A 284 12.95 4.11 -16.60
CA GLU A 284 13.74 5.16 -17.22
C GLU A 284 12.86 6.39 -17.46
N LYS A 285 13.07 7.44 -16.67
CA LYS A 285 12.22 8.64 -16.63
C LYS A 285 11.94 9.28 -17.99
N ASN A 286 12.89 9.21 -18.92
CA ASN A 286 12.79 9.86 -20.23
C ASN A 286 12.40 8.88 -21.36
N ALA A 287 12.25 7.59 -21.05
CA ALA A 287 11.77 6.62 -22.02
C ALA A 287 10.24 6.73 -22.16
N ALA A 288 9.73 6.34 -23.33
CA ALA A 288 8.30 6.24 -23.53
C ALA A 288 7.70 5.28 -22.50
N ASP A 289 6.65 5.73 -21.79
CA ASP A 289 5.95 4.93 -20.79
C ASP A 289 6.85 4.43 -19.63
N GLY A 290 7.95 5.14 -19.37
CA GLY A 290 8.94 4.78 -18.35
C GLY A 290 9.71 3.48 -18.64
N LYS A 291 9.58 2.89 -19.84
CA LYS A 291 10.16 1.59 -20.21
C LYS A 291 11.64 1.71 -20.57
N GLY A 292 12.51 1.47 -19.60
CA GLY A 292 13.94 1.31 -19.82
C GLY A 292 14.27 -0.12 -20.28
N LYS A 293 15.33 -0.71 -19.69
CA LYS A 293 15.71 -2.09 -19.96
C LYS A 293 14.67 -3.07 -19.41
N GLU A 294 14.38 -4.15 -20.14
CA GLU A 294 13.56 -5.25 -19.61
C GLU A 294 14.15 -5.82 -18.32
N ALA A 295 13.30 -5.98 -17.31
CA ALA A 295 13.64 -6.55 -16.01
C ALA A 295 13.62 -8.08 -16.10
N SER A 296 14.72 -8.72 -15.72
CA SER A 296 14.78 -10.19 -15.67
C SER A 296 13.92 -10.74 -14.54
N CYS A 297 13.29 -11.90 -14.76
CA CYS A 297 12.49 -12.54 -13.74
C CYS A 297 13.35 -12.99 -12.54
N PRO A 298 12.99 -12.60 -11.31
CA PRO A 298 13.63 -13.10 -10.10
C PRO A 298 13.46 -14.63 -9.98
N GLY A 299 14.55 -15.36 -9.69
CA GLY A 299 14.50 -16.81 -9.49
C GLY A 299 14.69 -17.69 -10.74
N GLY A 300 14.83 -17.09 -11.94
CA GLY A 300 15.18 -17.82 -13.17
C GLY A 300 14.06 -17.86 -14.21
N THR A 301 13.67 -19.06 -14.67
CA THR A 301 12.70 -19.26 -15.75
C THR A 301 11.27 -19.02 -15.28
N CYS A 302 10.59 -18.04 -15.88
CA CYS A 302 9.20 -17.72 -15.62
C CYS A 302 8.36 -17.94 -16.88
N GLY A 303 7.06 -18.18 -16.71
CA GLY A 303 6.15 -18.30 -17.84
C GLY A 303 6.00 -16.97 -18.59
N SER A 304 6.04 -17.02 -19.92
CA SER A 304 5.56 -15.93 -20.77
C SER A 304 4.03 -15.96 -20.82
N VAL A 305 3.38 -14.81 -20.98
CA VAL A 305 1.93 -14.75 -21.26
C VAL A 305 1.67 -15.48 -22.60
N PRO A 306 0.65 -16.36 -22.69
CA PRO A 306 0.22 -16.93 -23.97
C PRO A 306 -0.26 -15.88 -24.96
#